data_AF-A0A183J9A5-F1
#
_entry.id   AF-A0A183J9A5-F1
#
_cell.length_a   1.000
_cell.length_b   1.000
_cell.length_c   1.000
_cell.angle_alpha   90.00
_cell.angle_beta   90.00
_cell.angle_gamma   90.00
#
_symmetry.space_group_name_H-M   'P 1'
#
loop_
_entity.id
_entity.type
_entity.pdbx_description
1 polymer ?
#
loop_
_entity_poly.entity_id
_entity_poly.type
_entity_poly.pdbx_seq_one_letter_code
_entity_poly.pdbx_strand_id
1 'polypeptide(L)'
;SFAEAYTTAAAAYASVLQQGKINAAGIDCGEKARDDFITALNNCDGSAECIETLKNTLSNDFSQCFVKLSDHDSEKLKSCLAQLDDVRKQFSSLVQSSLEQLLASAVRPRLKSTIDLFLDETHTPSEAEFAEMEASDVFVQQLVTVLDSVLNVFKAFLNQSVYNSFLEIVAGSVAVDLEKVILNATYNRLGGLVLDKQIRGLSAYWTTVASWCLREKFSRLSQVVSLLNVESVVDAEGFYKSTSLAWLLSPTEIKQVLALRVDLPGNDIRQLVL
;
A
#
# COMPACT_ATOMS: atom_id res chain seq x y z
N SER A 1 24.60 10.96 -11.37
CA SER A 1 23.46 10.49 -12.22
C SER A 1 22.17 10.51 -11.42
N PHE A 2 20.99 10.30 -12.02
CA PHE A 2 19.71 10.19 -11.28
C PHE A 2 19.78 9.13 -10.17
N ALA A 3 20.55 8.06 -10.39
CA ALA A 3 20.80 7.02 -9.41
C ALA A 3 21.60 7.53 -8.19
N GLU A 4 22.64 8.37 -8.38
CA GLU A 4 23.38 8.96 -7.24
C GLU A 4 22.55 9.98 -6.45
N ALA A 5 21.76 10.80 -7.14
CA ALA A 5 20.84 11.74 -6.48
C ALA A 5 19.81 10.97 -5.63
N TYR A 6 19.31 9.84 -6.15
CA TYR A 6 18.43 8.93 -5.44
C TYR A 6 19.09 8.31 -4.20
N THR A 7 20.29 7.71 -4.32
CA THR A 7 20.95 7.06 -3.17
C THR A 7 21.18 8.05 -2.03
N THR A 8 21.50 9.29 -2.38
CA THR A 8 21.71 10.38 -1.42
C THR A 8 20.40 10.81 -0.75
N ALA A 9 19.31 10.95 -1.50
CA ALA A 9 17.99 11.26 -0.96
C ALA A 9 17.44 10.14 -0.06
N ALA A 10 17.60 8.88 -0.47
CA ALA A 10 17.18 7.71 0.31
C ALA A 10 17.90 7.63 1.67
N ALA A 11 19.22 7.87 1.68
CA ALA A 11 20.02 7.92 2.91
C ALA A 11 19.57 9.07 3.83
N ALA A 12 19.22 10.22 3.25
CA ALA A 12 18.70 11.36 4.00
C ALA A 12 17.36 11.05 4.68
N TYR A 13 16.44 10.42 3.95
CA TYR A 13 15.17 9.99 4.52
C TYR A 13 15.37 9.00 5.66
N ALA A 14 16.22 7.98 5.46
CA ALA A 14 16.52 7.01 6.52
C ALA A 14 17.05 7.70 7.79
N SER A 15 17.91 8.71 7.64
CA SER A 15 18.47 9.49 8.77
C SER A 15 17.42 10.36 9.47
N VAL A 16 16.60 11.10 8.72
CA VAL A 16 15.54 11.98 9.26
C VAL A 16 14.54 11.14 10.06
N LEU A 17 14.21 9.96 9.56
CA LEU A 17 13.22 9.12 10.16
C LEU A 17 13.75 8.24 11.33
N GLN A 18 15.07 7.99 11.42
CA GLN A 18 15.70 7.25 12.53
C GLN A 18 15.94 8.10 13.78
N GLN A 19 16.33 9.37 13.64
CA GLN A 19 16.84 10.14 14.80
C GLN A 19 15.83 11.10 15.42
N GLY A 20 14.71 11.41 14.75
CA GLY A 20 13.73 12.41 15.24
C GLY A 20 14.32 13.81 15.48
N LYS A 21 15.61 14.01 15.19
CA LYS A 21 16.39 15.25 15.26
C LYS A 21 17.49 15.22 14.21
N ILE A 22 17.68 16.41 13.66
CA ILE A 22 18.51 16.80 12.53
C ILE A 22 19.94 17.07 13.08
N ASN A 23 20.97 16.29 12.69
CA ASN A 23 22.35 16.35 13.23
C ASN A 23 23.35 17.24 12.43
N ALA A 24 23.64 18.45 12.93
CA ALA A 24 24.09 19.70 12.25
C ALA A 24 25.19 19.66 11.14
N ALA A 25 25.96 18.58 10.95
CA ALA A 25 27.16 18.59 10.07
C ALA A 25 27.07 17.71 8.82
N GLY A 26 26.09 16.79 8.73
CA GLY A 26 25.84 15.92 7.57
C GLY A 26 24.44 16.04 6.95
N ILE A 27 23.57 16.84 7.58
CA ILE A 27 22.18 17.09 7.19
C ILE A 27 22.07 17.82 5.86
N ASP A 28 22.91 18.81 5.63
CA ASP A 28 22.65 19.82 4.59
C ASP A 28 22.69 19.20 3.19
N CYS A 29 23.52 18.16 3.01
CA CYS A 29 23.56 17.35 1.79
C CYS A 29 22.36 16.40 1.68
N GLY A 30 21.91 15.83 2.80
CA GLY A 30 20.79 14.90 2.84
C GLY A 30 19.43 15.59 2.66
N GLU A 31 19.16 16.66 3.42
CA GLU A 31 17.93 17.44 3.30
C GLU A 31 17.82 18.10 1.92
N LYS A 32 18.95 18.59 1.38
CA LYS A 32 18.95 19.11 0.01
C LYS A 32 18.67 18.02 -1.02
N ALA A 33 19.30 16.84 -0.92
CA ALA A 33 19.02 15.74 -1.83
C ALA A 33 17.56 15.25 -1.73
N ARG A 34 17.00 15.26 -0.51
CA ARG A 34 15.58 14.98 -0.24
C ARG A 34 14.68 15.99 -0.96
N ASP A 35 14.96 17.27 -0.77
CA ASP A 35 14.14 18.36 -1.32
C ASP A 35 14.26 18.40 -2.86
N ASP A 36 15.44 18.15 -3.40
CA ASP A 36 15.69 17.99 -4.84
C ASP A 36 14.89 16.81 -5.42
N PHE A 37 14.86 15.67 -4.71
CA PHE A 37 14.07 14.50 -5.12
C PHE A 37 12.57 14.78 -5.12
N ILE A 38 12.03 15.36 -4.04
CA ILE A 38 10.60 15.71 -3.96
C ILE A 38 10.23 16.71 -5.06
N THR A 39 11.05 17.74 -5.24
CA THR A 39 10.85 18.77 -6.26
C THR A 39 10.85 18.15 -7.66
N ALA A 40 11.80 17.26 -7.96
CA ALA A 40 11.85 16.56 -9.23
C ALA A 40 10.60 15.70 -9.46
N LEU A 41 10.11 15.03 -8.42
CA LEU A 41 8.96 14.13 -8.50
C LEU A 41 7.64 14.91 -8.75
N ASN A 42 7.44 16.04 -8.06
CA ASN A 42 6.33 16.96 -8.33
C ASN A 42 6.43 17.57 -9.74
N ASN A 43 7.63 17.93 -10.19
CA ASN A 43 7.83 18.48 -11.53
C ASN A 43 7.55 17.44 -12.61
N CYS A 44 7.86 16.16 -12.39
CA CYS A 44 7.53 15.09 -13.32
C CYS A 44 6.01 14.91 -13.46
N ASP A 45 5.29 14.90 -12.33
CA ASP A 45 3.82 14.82 -12.34
C ASP A 45 3.19 16.05 -13.02
N GLY A 46 3.62 17.26 -12.66
CA GLY A 46 3.17 18.49 -13.32
C GLY A 46 3.51 18.53 -14.81
N SER A 47 4.66 17.96 -15.22
CA SER A 47 5.01 17.82 -16.65
C SER A 47 4.06 16.87 -17.37
N ALA A 48 3.66 15.77 -16.75
CA ALA A 48 2.70 14.83 -17.31
C ALA A 48 1.31 15.49 -17.51
N GLU A 49 0.87 16.32 -16.56
CA GLU A 49 -0.38 17.09 -16.67
C GLU A 49 -0.30 18.16 -17.78
N CYS A 50 0.83 18.88 -17.88
CA CYS A 50 1.08 19.83 -18.97
C CYS A 50 1.04 19.17 -20.34
N ILE A 51 1.64 17.97 -20.49
CA ILE A 51 1.63 17.22 -21.75
C ILE A 51 0.20 16.81 -22.12
N GLU A 52 -0.60 16.36 -21.16
CA GLU A 52 -2.00 16.00 -21.39
C GLU A 52 -2.81 17.21 -21.86
N THR A 53 -2.62 18.35 -21.20
CA THR A 53 -3.29 19.60 -21.55
C THR A 53 -2.90 20.05 -22.96
N LEU A 54 -1.60 20.06 -23.28
CA LEU A 54 -1.08 20.41 -24.59
C LEU A 54 -1.65 19.51 -25.69
N LYS A 55 -1.68 18.20 -25.47
CA LYS A 55 -2.24 17.24 -26.41
C LYS A 55 -3.72 17.53 -26.68
N ASN A 56 -4.51 17.75 -25.63
CA ASN A 56 -5.95 18.00 -25.75
C ASN A 56 -6.23 19.33 -26.48
N THR A 57 -5.46 20.38 -26.18
CA THR A 57 -5.54 21.66 -26.89
C THR A 57 -5.20 21.51 -28.37
N LEU A 58 -4.06 20.87 -28.69
CA LEU A 58 -3.67 20.63 -30.08
C LEU A 58 -4.69 19.78 -30.83
N SER A 59 -5.25 18.75 -30.20
CA SER A 59 -6.29 17.92 -30.82
C SER A 59 -7.54 18.72 -31.15
N ASN A 60 -7.94 19.64 -30.28
CA ASN A 60 -9.08 20.52 -30.52
C ASN A 60 -8.77 21.52 -31.64
N ASP A 61 -7.61 22.18 -31.59
CA ASP A 61 -7.17 23.12 -32.62
C ASP A 61 -7.11 22.44 -34.00
N PHE A 62 -6.63 21.20 -34.06
CA PHE A 62 -6.60 20.46 -35.32
C PHE A 62 -8.00 20.19 -35.86
N SER A 63 -8.95 19.84 -35.00
CA SER A 63 -10.34 19.63 -35.41
C SER A 63 -11.04 20.90 -35.91
N GLN A 64 -10.68 22.06 -35.35
CA GLN A 64 -11.29 23.35 -35.69
C GLN A 64 -10.64 24.03 -36.89
N CYS A 65 -9.31 24.03 -36.96
CA CYS A 65 -8.56 24.72 -38.02
C CYS A 65 -8.39 23.88 -39.28
N PHE A 66 -8.38 22.55 -39.17
CA PHE A 66 -8.08 21.65 -40.28
C PHE A 66 -9.27 20.76 -40.70
N VAL A 67 -10.41 21.40 -40.94
CA VAL A 67 -11.71 20.75 -41.27
C VAL A 67 -11.71 20.00 -42.61
N LYS A 68 -10.66 20.13 -43.44
CA LYS A 68 -10.53 19.51 -44.78
C LYS A 68 -9.20 18.76 -44.99
N LEU A 69 -8.65 18.15 -43.95
CA LEU A 69 -7.47 17.30 -44.11
C LEU A 69 -7.77 16.08 -44.97
N SER A 70 -6.76 15.63 -45.72
CA SER A 70 -6.75 14.28 -46.26
C SER A 70 -6.68 13.27 -45.11
N ASP A 71 -7.21 12.07 -45.31
CA ASP A 71 -7.16 11.00 -44.29
C ASP A 71 -5.70 10.73 -43.85
N HIS A 72 -4.78 10.75 -44.81
CA HIS A 72 -3.35 10.56 -44.55
C HIS A 72 -2.73 11.66 -43.68
N ASP A 73 -3.08 12.93 -43.89
CA ASP A 73 -2.55 14.02 -43.04
C ASP A 73 -3.21 14.02 -41.66
N SER A 74 -4.48 13.63 -41.57
CA SER A 74 -5.18 13.39 -40.30
C SER A 74 -4.51 12.29 -39.48
N GLU A 75 -4.13 11.17 -40.11
CA GLU A 75 -3.39 10.08 -39.46
C GLU A 75 -2.01 10.52 -38.96
N LYS A 76 -1.28 11.34 -39.73
CA LYS A 76 0.00 11.89 -39.28
C LYS A 76 -0.15 12.75 -38.03
N LEU A 77 -1.17 13.63 -37.98
CA LEU A 77 -1.43 14.45 -36.80
C LEU A 77 -1.79 13.59 -35.58
N LYS A 78 -2.63 12.57 -35.77
CA LYS A 78 -2.95 11.61 -34.70
C LYS A 78 -1.71 10.88 -34.21
N SER A 79 -0.81 10.47 -35.10
CA SER A 79 0.46 9.83 -34.75
C SER A 79 1.37 10.77 -33.93
N CYS A 80 1.47 12.05 -34.30
CA CYS A 80 2.21 13.04 -33.51
C CYS A 80 1.60 13.24 -32.12
N LEU A 81 0.27 13.30 -32.00
CA LEU A 81 -0.42 13.39 -30.70
C LEU A 81 -0.22 12.13 -29.85
N ALA A 82 -0.15 10.95 -30.47
CA ALA A 82 0.13 9.70 -29.76
C ALA A 82 1.54 9.68 -29.15
N GLN A 83 2.53 10.32 -29.78
CA GLN A 83 3.87 10.43 -29.20
C GLN A 83 3.87 11.24 -27.88
N LEU A 84 2.97 12.22 -27.74
CA LEU A 84 2.80 12.94 -26.47
C LEU A 84 2.27 12.02 -25.35
N ASP A 85 1.36 11.10 -25.68
CA ASP A 85 0.89 10.09 -24.73
C ASP A 85 2.03 9.19 -24.24
N ASP A 86 2.95 8.82 -25.13
CA ASP A 86 4.06 7.96 -24.77
C ASP A 86 5.05 8.69 -23.83
N VAL A 87 5.35 9.97 -24.08
CA VAL A 87 6.17 10.78 -23.17
C VAL A 87 5.46 10.96 -21.81
N ARG A 88 4.15 11.22 -21.81
CA ARG A 88 3.35 11.31 -20.57
C ARG A 88 3.45 10.02 -19.75
N LYS A 89 3.27 8.85 -20.38
CA LYS A 89 3.41 7.54 -19.71
C LYS A 89 4.80 7.33 -19.12
N GLN A 90 5.86 7.80 -19.79
CA GLN A 90 7.21 7.74 -19.25
C GLN A 90 7.35 8.56 -17.96
N PHE A 91 6.82 9.79 -17.92
CA PHE A 91 6.79 10.60 -16.68
C PHE A 91 5.99 9.92 -15.57
N SER A 92 4.79 9.41 -15.85
CA SER A 92 3.97 8.71 -14.85
C SER A 92 4.66 7.44 -14.31
N SER A 93 5.32 6.66 -15.17
CA SER A 93 6.11 5.48 -14.78
C SER A 93 7.33 5.86 -13.92
N LEU A 94 7.99 6.97 -14.25
CA LEU A 94 9.09 7.50 -13.45
C LEU A 94 8.64 7.92 -12.05
N VAL A 95 7.49 8.60 -11.94
CA VAL A 95 6.89 8.95 -10.64
C VAL A 95 6.60 7.70 -9.83
N GLN A 96 5.91 6.72 -10.42
CA GLN A 96 5.54 5.46 -9.75
C GLN A 96 6.77 4.70 -9.22
N SER A 97 7.76 4.46 -10.08
CA SER A 97 8.99 3.74 -9.71
C SER A 97 9.81 4.49 -8.64
N SER A 98 9.82 5.81 -8.68
CA SER A 98 10.50 6.64 -7.67
C SER A 98 9.80 6.57 -6.31
N LEU A 99 8.47 6.54 -6.27
CA LEU A 99 7.71 6.35 -5.03
C LEU A 99 7.89 4.94 -4.44
N GLU A 100 7.95 3.89 -5.27
CA GLU A 100 8.23 2.52 -4.82
C GLU A 100 9.64 2.41 -4.21
N GLN A 101 10.61 3.07 -4.82
CA GLN A 101 11.98 3.15 -4.32
C GLN A 101 12.08 3.92 -2.99
N LEU A 102 11.37 5.05 -2.89
CA LEU A 102 11.23 5.81 -1.64
C LEU A 102 10.62 4.95 -0.52
N LEU A 103 9.54 4.22 -0.83
CA LEU A 103 8.93 3.27 0.09
C LEU A 103 9.97 2.25 0.58
N ALA A 104 10.67 1.60 -0.35
CA ALA A 104 11.60 0.52 -0.05
C ALA A 104 12.78 0.96 0.82
N SER A 105 13.31 2.16 0.58
CA SER A 105 14.54 2.64 1.23
C SER A 105 14.29 3.39 2.54
N ALA A 106 13.21 4.15 2.65
CA ALA A 106 12.97 5.06 3.77
C ALA A 106 11.83 4.63 4.69
N VAL A 107 10.72 4.18 4.10
CA VAL A 107 9.46 3.98 4.81
C VAL A 107 9.38 2.57 5.36
N ARG A 108 9.63 1.56 4.51
CA ARG A 108 9.46 0.15 4.84
C ARG A 108 10.34 -0.31 6.01
N PRO A 109 11.61 0.10 6.18
CA PRO A 109 12.40 -0.31 7.34
C PRO A 109 11.78 0.06 8.68
N ARG A 110 11.11 1.22 8.76
CA ARG A 110 10.43 1.68 9.98
C ARG A 110 9.16 0.91 10.24
N LEU A 111 8.33 0.80 9.20
CA LEU A 111 7.07 0.05 9.29
C LEU A 111 7.35 -1.41 9.63
N LYS A 112 8.37 -2.02 9.02
CA LYS A 112 8.76 -3.40 9.29
C LYS A 112 9.06 -3.63 10.77
N SER A 113 9.84 -2.76 11.41
CA SER A 113 10.16 -2.92 12.84
C SER A 113 8.92 -2.94 13.74
N THR A 114 7.88 -2.19 13.38
CA THR A 114 6.62 -2.15 14.13
C THR A 114 5.67 -3.28 13.73
N ILE A 115 5.61 -3.64 12.45
CA ILE A 115 4.82 -4.78 11.95
C ILE A 115 5.34 -6.09 12.55
N ASP A 116 6.66 -6.24 12.69
CA ASP A 116 7.26 -7.46 13.25
C ASP A 116 6.89 -7.64 14.74
N LEU A 117 6.52 -6.59 15.48
CA LEU A 117 6.01 -6.71 16.86
C LEU A 117 4.74 -7.56 16.96
N PHE A 118 3.99 -7.70 15.86
CA PHE A 118 2.86 -8.61 15.78
C PHE A 118 3.26 -10.05 16.16
N LEU A 119 4.48 -10.48 15.81
CA LEU A 119 4.97 -11.82 16.09
C LEU A 119 5.29 -12.04 17.57
N ASP A 120 5.46 -10.96 18.34
CA ASP A 120 5.73 -11.02 19.78
C ASP A 120 4.44 -11.06 20.62
N GLU A 121 3.28 -10.75 20.03
CA GLU A 121 1.97 -10.81 20.69
C GLU A 121 1.43 -12.25 20.78
N THR A 122 0.64 -12.54 21.82
CA THR A 122 -0.08 -13.81 21.92
C THR A 122 -1.31 -13.82 21.01
N HIS A 123 -1.36 -14.83 20.13
CA HIS A 123 -2.48 -15.06 19.21
C HIS A 123 -3.37 -16.24 19.65
N THR A 124 -3.10 -16.79 20.83
CA THR A 124 -3.87 -17.88 21.46
C THR A 124 -4.26 -17.52 22.89
N PRO A 125 -4.87 -16.34 23.13
CA PRO A 125 -5.14 -15.87 24.47
C PRO A 125 -6.17 -16.74 25.21
N SER A 126 -6.05 -16.74 26.54
CA SER A 126 -7.11 -17.09 27.48
C SER A 126 -8.19 -16.00 27.54
N GLU A 127 -9.32 -16.26 28.18
CA GLU A 127 -10.39 -15.27 28.35
C GLU A 127 -9.92 -14.02 29.11
N ALA A 128 -9.03 -14.19 30.10
CA ALA A 128 -8.48 -13.07 30.87
C ALA A 128 -7.57 -12.17 30.00
N GLU A 129 -6.64 -12.77 29.25
CA GLU A 129 -5.77 -12.04 28.32
C GLU A 129 -6.58 -11.38 27.20
N PHE A 130 -7.62 -12.05 26.70
CA PHE A 130 -8.53 -11.49 25.71
C PHE A 130 -9.21 -10.22 26.21
N ALA A 131 -9.73 -10.21 27.44
CA ALA A 131 -10.35 -9.03 28.03
C ALA A 131 -9.37 -7.84 28.15
N GLU A 132 -8.09 -8.11 28.47
CA GLU A 132 -7.04 -7.09 28.52
C GLU A 132 -6.74 -6.50 27.14
N MET A 133 -6.61 -7.35 26.12
CA MET A 133 -6.40 -6.93 24.73
C MET A 133 -7.62 -6.23 24.11
N GLU A 134 -8.83 -6.58 24.55
CA GLU A 134 -10.04 -5.86 24.16
C GLU A 134 -10.07 -4.43 24.70
N ALA A 135 -9.48 -4.18 25.86
CA ALA A 135 -9.42 -2.84 26.44
C ALA A 135 -8.43 -1.91 25.73
N SER A 136 -7.30 -2.44 25.25
CA SER A 136 -6.27 -1.64 24.57
C SER A 136 -5.55 -2.43 23.48
N ASP A 137 -5.58 -1.88 22.26
CA ASP A 137 -4.88 -2.45 21.10
C ASP A 137 -3.56 -1.72 20.88
N VAL A 138 -2.52 -2.20 21.56
CA VAL A 138 -1.20 -1.57 21.59
C VAL A 138 -0.53 -1.65 20.21
N PHE A 139 -0.61 -2.80 19.53
CA PHE A 139 -0.06 -2.98 18.19
C PHE A 139 -0.60 -1.97 17.18
N VAL A 140 -1.92 -1.83 17.07
CA VAL A 140 -2.53 -0.89 16.11
C VAL A 140 -2.15 0.55 16.46
N GLN A 141 -2.14 0.93 17.74
CA GLN A 141 -1.74 2.28 18.16
C GLN A 141 -0.30 2.60 17.76
N GLN A 142 0.64 1.67 17.97
CA GLN A 142 2.04 1.85 17.60
C GLN A 142 2.21 1.94 16.07
N LEU A 143 1.56 1.04 15.33
CA LEU A 143 1.63 1.04 13.87
C LEU A 143 1.06 2.32 13.27
N VAL A 144 -0.09 2.79 13.76
CA VAL A 144 -0.70 4.07 13.38
C VAL A 144 0.23 5.23 13.69
N THR A 145 0.86 5.26 14.87
CA THR A 145 1.81 6.32 15.25
C THR A 145 2.99 6.40 14.28
N VAL A 146 3.57 5.25 13.89
CA VAL A 146 4.67 5.23 12.94
C VAL A 146 4.19 5.64 11.55
N LEU A 147 3.03 5.16 11.10
CA LEU A 147 2.41 5.55 9.84
C LEU A 147 2.18 7.07 9.78
N ASP A 148 1.55 7.67 10.78
CA ASP A 148 1.35 9.12 10.86
C ASP A 148 2.69 9.87 10.80
N SER A 149 3.71 9.40 11.52
CA SER A 149 5.03 10.02 11.51
C SER A 149 5.67 10.02 10.12
N VAL A 150 5.47 8.95 9.34
CA VAL A 150 6.02 8.84 7.99
C VAL A 150 5.20 9.67 7.03
N LEU A 151 3.88 9.46 6.99
CA LEU A 151 3.00 10.06 5.99
C LEU A 151 2.98 11.59 6.09
N ASN A 152 2.95 12.13 7.31
CA ASN A 152 2.93 13.58 7.52
C ASN A 152 4.21 14.28 7.07
N VAL A 153 5.36 13.59 7.06
CA VAL A 153 6.62 14.15 6.53
C VAL A 153 6.46 14.47 5.05
N PHE A 154 5.79 13.62 4.27
CA PHE A 154 5.67 13.79 2.82
C PHE A 154 4.49 14.67 2.41
N LYS A 155 3.43 14.70 3.21
CA LYS A 155 2.19 15.44 2.93
C LYS A 155 2.41 16.94 2.66
N ALA A 156 3.40 17.54 3.32
CA ALA A 156 3.69 18.97 3.17
C ALA A 156 4.45 19.31 1.88
N PHE A 157 5.11 18.34 1.25
CA PHE A 157 6.03 18.60 0.13
C PHE A 157 5.60 17.96 -1.18
N LEU A 158 4.79 16.90 -1.16
CA LEU A 158 4.24 16.28 -2.36
C LEU A 158 2.99 17.04 -2.83
N ASN A 159 2.81 17.14 -4.15
CA ASN A 159 1.53 17.58 -4.69
C ASN A 159 0.43 16.54 -4.40
N GLN A 160 -0.85 16.93 -4.54
CA GLN A 160 -1.96 16.06 -4.14
C GLN A 160 -2.02 14.74 -4.93
N SER A 161 -1.78 14.76 -6.24
CA SER A 161 -1.78 13.59 -7.12
C SER A 161 -0.73 12.57 -6.66
N VAL A 162 0.50 13.05 -6.49
CA VAL A 162 1.65 12.26 -6.06
C VAL A 162 1.47 11.74 -4.63
N TYR A 163 0.94 12.57 -3.71
CA TYR A 163 0.67 12.14 -2.34
C TYR A 163 -0.38 11.03 -2.28
N ASN A 164 -1.42 11.09 -3.13
CA ASN A 164 -2.41 10.01 -3.22
C ASN A 164 -1.76 8.70 -3.72
N SER A 165 -0.92 8.75 -4.77
CA SER A 165 -0.17 7.58 -5.24
C SER A 165 0.78 7.04 -4.17
N PHE A 166 1.41 7.91 -3.39
CA PHE A 166 2.26 7.51 -2.27
C PHE A 166 1.46 6.75 -1.19
N LEU A 167 0.28 7.26 -0.82
CA LEU A 167 -0.62 6.58 0.12
C LEU A 167 -1.02 5.18 -0.36
N GLU A 168 -1.34 5.03 -1.65
CA GLU A 168 -1.67 3.73 -2.25
C GLU A 168 -0.51 2.72 -2.16
N ILE A 169 0.71 3.18 -2.46
CA ILE A 169 1.93 2.35 -2.42
C ILE A 169 2.23 1.92 -0.99
N VAL A 170 2.16 2.85 -0.02
CA VAL A 170 2.41 2.53 1.40
C VAL A 170 1.36 1.56 1.93
N ALA A 171 0.07 1.80 1.68
CA ALA A 171 -1.00 0.92 2.12
C ALA A 171 -0.88 -0.49 1.54
N GLY A 172 -0.54 -0.61 0.25
CA GLY A 172 -0.25 -1.90 -0.38
C GLY A 172 0.92 -2.64 0.28
N SER A 173 2.00 -1.93 0.59
CA SER A 173 3.15 -2.52 1.30
C SER A 173 2.79 -2.99 2.70
N VAL A 174 2.01 -2.20 3.45
CA VAL A 174 1.56 -2.56 4.79
C VAL A 174 0.67 -3.78 4.76
N ALA A 175 -0.28 -3.86 3.82
CA ALA A 175 -1.14 -5.03 3.65
C ALA A 175 -0.31 -6.31 3.40
N VAL A 176 0.68 -6.24 2.50
CA VAL A 176 1.57 -7.37 2.18
C VAL A 176 2.44 -7.77 3.36
N ASP A 177 3.02 -6.82 4.08
CA ASP A 177 3.90 -7.13 5.22
C ASP A 177 3.10 -7.61 6.44
N LEU A 178 1.88 -7.12 6.66
CA LEU A 178 0.93 -7.66 7.64
C LEU A 178 0.52 -9.09 7.32
N GLU A 179 0.14 -9.37 6.07
CA GLU A 179 -0.23 -10.73 5.65
C GLU A 179 0.90 -11.72 5.96
N LYS A 180 2.16 -11.34 5.73
CA LYS A 180 3.31 -12.20 6.04
C LYS A 180 3.45 -12.51 7.53
N VAL A 181 3.32 -11.53 8.42
CA VAL A 181 3.44 -11.79 9.86
C VAL A 181 2.25 -12.58 10.39
N ILE A 182 1.05 -12.30 9.88
CA ILE A 182 -0.18 -13.04 10.21
C ILE A 182 -0.09 -14.51 9.80
N LEU A 183 0.43 -14.78 8.59
CA LEU A 183 0.61 -16.16 8.12
C LEU A 183 1.72 -16.93 8.86
N ASN A 184 2.55 -16.26 9.66
CA ASN A 184 3.60 -16.89 10.48
C ASN A 184 3.19 -17.08 11.95
N ALA A 185 1.96 -16.72 12.33
CA ALA A 185 1.42 -16.90 13.67
C ALA A 185 0.46 -18.10 13.74
N THR A 186 0.06 -18.46 14.96
CA THR A 186 -0.96 -19.49 15.23
C THR A 186 -2.07 -18.91 16.07
N TYR A 187 -3.31 -19.29 15.80
CA TYR A 187 -4.49 -18.66 16.37
C TYR A 187 -5.38 -19.66 17.11
N ASN A 188 -6.07 -19.20 18.15
CA ASN A 188 -7.33 -19.82 18.60
C ASN A 188 -8.52 -18.91 18.20
N ARG A 189 -9.76 -19.28 18.55
CA ARG A 189 -10.94 -18.46 18.23
C ARG A 189 -10.82 -17.02 18.74
N LEU A 190 -10.32 -16.82 19.96
CA LEU A 190 -10.20 -15.50 20.59
C LEU A 190 -9.12 -14.65 19.90
N GLY A 191 -7.97 -15.24 19.55
CA GLY A 191 -6.95 -14.55 18.77
C GLY A 191 -7.42 -14.15 17.38
N GLY A 192 -8.27 -14.96 16.74
CA GLY A 192 -8.96 -14.57 15.50
C GLY A 192 -9.83 -13.32 15.68
N LEU A 193 -10.56 -13.18 16.80
CA LEU A 193 -11.37 -12.00 17.10
C LEU A 193 -10.52 -10.75 17.36
N VAL A 194 -9.40 -10.90 18.09
CA VAL A 194 -8.44 -9.81 18.31
C VAL A 194 -7.89 -9.32 16.97
N LEU A 195 -7.47 -10.26 16.11
CA LEU A 195 -6.96 -9.92 14.77
C LEU A 195 -8.01 -9.19 13.92
N ASP A 196 -9.27 -9.63 13.94
CA ASP A 196 -10.34 -8.95 13.21
C ASP A 196 -10.52 -7.51 13.68
N LYS A 197 -10.51 -7.28 15.00
CA LYS A 197 -10.56 -5.95 15.59
C LYS A 197 -9.36 -5.10 15.15
N GLN A 198 -8.14 -5.65 15.19
CA GLN A 198 -6.92 -4.97 14.79
C GLN A 198 -6.98 -4.52 13.32
N ILE A 199 -7.37 -5.41 12.40
CA ILE A 199 -7.47 -5.11 10.96
C ILE A 199 -8.60 -4.12 10.66
N ARG A 200 -9.72 -4.17 11.39
CA ARG A 200 -10.77 -3.13 11.31
C ARG A 200 -10.27 -1.78 11.79
N GLY A 201 -9.49 -1.73 12.88
CA GLY A 201 -8.86 -0.51 13.37
C GLY A 201 -7.93 0.13 12.33
N LEU A 202 -7.06 -0.67 11.71
CA LEU A 202 -6.18 -0.21 10.63
C LEU A 202 -6.97 0.25 9.39
N SER A 203 -8.03 -0.47 9.02
CA SER A 203 -8.90 -0.09 7.91
C SER A 203 -9.61 1.25 8.15
N ALA A 204 -10.00 1.53 9.40
CA ALA A 204 -10.58 2.81 9.80
C ALA A 204 -9.55 3.94 9.65
N TYR A 205 -8.31 3.73 10.13
CA TYR A 205 -7.21 4.67 9.95
C TYR A 205 -6.98 5.03 8.47
N TRP A 206 -6.86 4.03 7.59
CA TRP A 206 -6.66 4.28 6.15
C TRP A 206 -7.81 5.06 5.52
N THR A 207 -9.04 4.79 5.94
CA THR A 207 -10.22 5.52 5.50
C THR A 207 -10.12 7.01 5.86
N THR A 208 -9.57 7.35 7.03
CA THR A 208 -9.33 8.73 7.46
C THR A 208 -8.24 9.45 6.67
N VAL A 209 -7.17 8.75 6.29
CA VAL A 209 -5.98 9.39 5.67
C VAL A 209 -6.05 9.49 4.14
N ALA A 210 -6.69 8.53 3.48
CA ALA A 210 -6.58 8.35 2.02
C ALA A 210 -7.91 8.12 1.29
N SER A 211 -9.05 8.24 1.99
CA SER A 211 -10.40 7.89 1.51
C SER A 211 -10.63 6.37 1.34
N TRP A 212 -11.87 5.99 1.03
CA TRP A 212 -12.33 4.59 0.95
C TRP A 212 -11.58 3.72 -0.09
N CYS A 213 -10.98 4.34 -1.11
CA CYS A 213 -10.37 3.67 -2.26
C CYS A 213 -9.23 2.69 -1.89
N LEU A 214 -8.62 2.84 -0.71
CA LEU A 214 -7.53 1.97 -0.28
C LEU A 214 -7.98 0.60 0.25
N ARG A 215 -9.28 0.39 0.48
CA ARG A 215 -9.79 -0.90 0.99
C ARG A 215 -9.46 -2.09 0.10
N GLU A 216 -9.40 -1.87 -1.21
CA GLU A 216 -9.08 -2.93 -2.17
C GLU A 216 -7.68 -3.53 -1.94
N LYS A 217 -6.73 -2.74 -1.42
CA LYS A 217 -5.39 -3.22 -1.07
C LYS A 217 -5.41 -4.23 0.09
N PHE A 218 -6.45 -4.21 0.92
CA PHE A 218 -6.66 -5.09 2.06
C PHE A 218 -7.63 -6.24 1.76
N SER A 219 -8.14 -6.37 0.53
CA SER A 219 -9.13 -7.41 0.18
C SER A 219 -8.64 -8.82 0.45
N ARG A 220 -7.40 -9.13 0.05
CA ARG A 220 -6.82 -10.45 0.28
C ARG A 220 -6.58 -10.72 1.77
N LEU A 221 -6.05 -9.74 2.49
CA LEU A 221 -5.89 -9.83 3.94
C LEU A 221 -7.24 -10.02 4.65
N SER A 222 -8.30 -9.35 4.19
CA SER A 222 -9.65 -9.49 4.73
C SER A 222 -10.23 -10.90 4.55
N GLN A 223 -9.88 -11.59 3.45
CA GLN A 223 -10.21 -13.00 3.25
C GLN A 223 -9.46 -13.89 4.26
N VAL A 224 -8.17 -13.63 4.50
CA VAL A 224 -7.37 -14.34 5.51
C VAL A 224 -8.00 -14.19 6.90
N VAL A 225 -8.31 -12.96 7.31
CA VAL A 225 -8.93 -12.66 8.61
C VAL A 225 -10.31 -13.31 8.76
N SER A 226 -11.14 -13.27 7.70
CA SER A 226 -12.44 -13.93 7.69
C SER A 226 -12.32 -15.44 7.89
N LEU A 227 -11.37 -16.09 7.21
CA LEU A 227 -11.09 -17.52 7.37
C LEU A 227 -10.59 -17.86 8.78
N LEU A 228 -9.76 -17.02 9.38
CA LEU A 228 -9.33 -17.19 10.77
C LEU A 228 -10.45 -16.99 11.79
N ASN A 229 -11.60 -16.43 11.38
CA ASN A 229 -12.76 -16.17 12.23
C ASN A 229 -13.93 -17.15 12.06
N VAL A 230 -13.79 -18.18 11.23
CA VAL A 230 -14.81 -19.24 11.10
C VAL A 230 -14.94 -20.02 12.41
N GLU A 231 -16.16 -20.50 12.68
CA GLU A 231 -16.45 -21.32 13.85
C GLU A 231 -16.02 -22.78 13.63
N SER A 232 -16.17 -23.28 12.39
CA SER A 232 -15.79 -24.64 12.01
C SER A 232 -15.26 -24.73 10.58
N VAL A 233 -14.69 -25.89 10.24
CA VAL A 233 -14.25 -26.22 8.87
C VAL A 233 -15.45 -26.28 7.90
N VAL A 234 -16.62 -26.67 8.38
CA VAL A 234 -17.86 -26.69 7.60
C VAL A 234 -18.32 -25.26 7.27
N ASP A 235 -18.20 -24.34 8.21
CA ASP A 235 -18.51 -22.93 7.95
C ASP A 235 -17.55 -22.31 6.94
N ALA A 236 -16.28 -22.72 6.96
CA ALA A 236 -15.32 -22.31 5.94
C ALA A 236 -15.71 -22.82 4.54
N GLU A 237 -16.17 -24.08 4.43
CA GLU A 237 -16.70 -24.65 3.19
C GLU A 237 -17.93 -23.88 2.69
N GLY A 238 -18.86 -23.62 3.60
CA GLY A 238 -20.05 -22.83 3.34
C GLY A 238 -19.69 -21.44 2.86
N PHE A 239 -18.81 -20.74 3.57
CA PHE A 239 -18.31 -19.41 3.22
C PHE A 239 -17.67 -19.39 1.83
N TYR A 240 -16.82 -20.37 1.50
CA TYR A 240 -16.21 -20.47 0.18
C TYR A 240 -17.24 -20.60 -0.94
N LYS A 241 -18.26 -21.45 -0.75
CA LYS A 241 -19.28 -21.75 -1.77
C LYS A 241 -20.40 -20.72 -1.84
N SER A 242 -20.71 -20.03 -0.75
CA SER A 242 -21.87 -19.15 -0.65
C SER A 242 -21.59 -17.72 -1.12
N THR A 243 -20.33 -17.30 -1.16
CA THR A 243 -20.01 -15.90 -1.40
C THR A 243 -20.05 -15.55 -2.89
N SER A 244 -20.73 -14.45 -3.23
CA SER A 244 -20.56 -13.73 -4.50
C SER A 244 -19.21 -12.99 -4.59
N LEU A 245 -18.29 -13.27 -3.67
CA LEU A 245 -17.01 -12.63 -3.49
C LEU A 245 -15.97 -13.30 -4.40
N ALA A 246 -15.17 -12.50 -5.10
CA ALA A 246 -14.07 -13.03 -5.91
C ALA A 246 -12.92 -13.47 -4.98
N TRP A 247 -12.73 -14.78 -4.84
CA TRP A 247 -11.62 -15.34 -4.06
C TRP A 247 -10.26 -14.94 -4.66
N LEU A 248 -9.41 -14.36 -3.81
CA LEU A 248 -8.03 -13.99 -4.12
C LEU A 248 -7.02 -15.01 -3.58
N LEU A 249 -7.48 -15.89 -2.69
CA LEU A 249 -6.75 -17.04 -2.16
C LEU A 249 -7.08 -18.27 -3.01
N SER A 250 -6.05 -19.04 -3.36
CA SER A 250 -6.20 -20.37 -3.94
C SER A 250 -6.74 -21.37 -2.90
N PRO A 251 -7.34 -22.49 -3.33
CA PRO A 251 -7.77 -23.55 -2.42
C PRO A 251 -6.68 -24.04 -1.46
N THR A 252 -5.43 -24.07 -1.93
CA THR A 252 -4.28 -24.45 -1.10
C THR A 252 -4.00 -23.41 -0.01
N GLU A 253 -4.02 -22.12 -0.36
CA GLU A 253 -3.81 -21.03 0.60
C GLU A 253 -4.94 -20.98 1.64
N ILE A 254 -6.18 -21.24 1.24
CA ILE A 254 -7.32 -21.32 2.19
C ILE A 254 -7.07 -22.41 3.23
N LYS A 255 -6.66 -23.62 2.81
CA LYS A 255 -6.32 -24.70 3.74
C LYS A 255 -5.15 -24.34 4.65
N GLN A 256 -4.14 -23.63 4.13
CA GLN A 256 -3.00 -23.14 4.92
C GLN A 256 -3.43 -22.14 5.99
N VAL A 257 -4.29 -21.17 5.63
CA VAL A 257 -4.84 -20.18 6.57
C VAL A 257 -5.66 -20.87 7.67
N LEU A 258 -6.55 -21.80 7.30
CA LEU A 258 -7.33 -22.55 8.28
C LEU A 258 -6.44 -23.38 9.21
N ALA A 259 -5.33 -23.91 8.71
CA ALA A 259 -4.38 -24.68 9.51
C ALA A 259 -3.62 -23.83 10.56
N LEU A 260 -3.67 -22.49 10.47
CA LEU A 260 -3.14 -21.62 11.52
C LEU A 260 -4.01 -21.64 12.78
N ARG A 261 -5.28 -22.07 12.70
CA ARG A 261 -6.18 -22.22 13.84
C ARG A 261 -5.94 -23.56 14.55
N VAL A 262 -5.34 -23.51 15.74
CA VAL A 262 -4.94 -24.70 16.52
C VAL A 262 -6.13 -25.50 17.06
N ASP A 263 -7.28 -24.87 17.12
CA ASP A 263 -8.56 -25.42 17.58
C ASP A 263 -9.41 -26.02 16.46
N LEU A 264 -9.04 -25.84 15.19
CA LEU A 264 -9.71 -26.49 14.07
C LEU A 264 -9.16 -27.90 13.81
N PRO A 265 -10.01 -28.90 13.54
CA PRO A 265 -9.59 -30.28 13.28
C PRO A 265 -8.81 -30.40 11.96
N GLY A 266 -7.50 -30.63 12.05
CA GLY A 266 -6.63 -30.72 10.88
C GLY A 266 -6.96 -31.83 9.88
N ASN A 267 -7.62 -32.91 10.30
CA ASN A 267 -8.14 -33.93 9.38
C ASN A 267 -9.22 -33.37 8.46
N ASP A 268 -10.13 -32.58 9.02
CA ASP A 268 -11.26 -32.01 8.30
C ASP A 268 -10.75 -30.94 7.32
N ILE A 269 -9.77 -30.14 7.71
CA ILE A 269 -9.10 -29.17 6.81
C ILE A 269 -8.49 -29.88 5.59
N ARG A 270 -7.85 -31.05 5.80
CA ARG A 270 -7.29 -31.84 4.69
C ARG A 270 -8.38 -32.32 3.73
N GLN A 271 -9.50 -32.78 4.27
CA GLN A 271 -10.64 -33.32 3.51
C GLN A 271 -11.56 -32.25 2.90
N LEU A 272 -11.40 -30.98 3.30
CA LEU A 272 -12.19 -29.85 2.82
C LEU A 272 -12.19 -29.76 1.28
N VAL A 273 -13.39 -29.58 0.72
CA VAL A 273 -13.63 -29.47 -0.73
C VAL A 273 -13.97 -28.01 -1.07
N LEU A 274 -13.03 -27.35 -1.74
CA LEU A 274 -13.10 -25.96 -2.21
C LEU A 274 -13.21 -25.97 -3.74
#